data_AF-A0A849TCY6-F1
#
_entry.id   AF-A0A849TCY6-F1
#
_cell.length_a   1.000
_cell.length_b   1.000
_cell.length_c   1.000
_cell.angle_alpha   90.00
_cell.angle_beta   90.00
_cell.angle_gamma   90.00
#
_symmetry.space_group_name_H-M   'P 1'
#
loop_
_entity.id
_entity.type
_entity.pdbx_description
1 polymer ?
#
loop_
_entity_poly.entity_id
_entity_poly.type
_entity_poly.pdbx_seq_one_letter_code
_entity_poly.pdbx_strand_id
1 'polypeptide(L)'
;MANEKHTVYLFNTTTQLNMVIKTILKKLIKEKGLTITNLSRATKVPLQTLHGWLNGSEPKNLRQVKAVADYLEVDLDYLCFGIKPIEQRNQRTIQDFQEEINAGIFEVVLRRVKK
;
A
#
# COMPACT_ATOMS: atom_id res chain seq x y z
N MET A 1 -12.07 -36.86 28.89
CA MET A 1 -12.09 -35.76 29.87
C MET A 1 -11.49 -34.54 29.21
N ALA A 2 -12.32 -33.51 29.01
CA ALA A 2 -11.91 -32.20 28.51
C ALA A 2 -11.21 -31.40 29.60
N ASN A 3 -10.20 -30.62 29.21
CA ASN A 3 -9.78 -29.33 29.78
C ASN A 3 -8.62 -28.83 28.90
N GLU A 4 -8.85 -28.07 27.83
CA GLU A 4 -8.96 -26.60 27.88
C GLU A 4 -8.14 -26.01 29.03
N LYS A 5 -6.97 -25.40 28.76
CA LYS A 5 -6.59 -24.05 29.22
C LYS A 5 -5.32 -23.60 28.47
N HIS A 6 -5.41 -22.34 28.02
CA HIS A 6 -4.31 -21.45 27.66
C HIS A 6 -3.72 -21.56 26.24
N THR A 7 -4.57 -21.19 25.29
CA THR A 7 -4.23 -20.23 24.23
C THR A 7 -3.56 -18.99 24.84
N VAL A 8 -2.25 -18.84 24.63
CA VAL A 8 -1.54 -17.55 24.79
C VAL A 8 -0.78 -17.29 23.49
N TYR A 9 -1.36 -16.38 22.70
CA TYR A 9 -0.75 -15.53 21.68
C TYR A 9 0.63 -15.94 21.14
N LEU A 10 0.63 -16.70 20.05
CA LEU A 10 1.66 -16.55 19.02
C LEU A 10 1.28 -15.33 18.19
N PHE A 11 1.76 -14.14 18.58
CA PHE A 11 1.87 -13.03 17.65
C PHE A 11 2.88 -13.46 16.59
N ASN A 12 2.36 -13.82 15.43
CA ASN A 12 3.12 -14.33 14.30
C ASN A 12 4.27 -13.38 13.94
N THR A 13 5.49 -13.88 14.17
CA THR A 13 6.70 -13.73 13.34
C THR A 13 6.76 -12.53 12.42
N THR A 14 7.74 -11.64 12.68
CA THR A 14 8.46 -10.77 11.74
C THR A 14 7.85 -10.75 10.33
N THR A 15 6.93 -9.82 10.07
CA THR A 15 6.48 -9.55 8.70
C THR A 15 7.70 -9.10 7.90
N GLN A 16 8.24 -9.99 7.06
CA GLN A 16 9.25 -9.66 6.06
C GLN A 16 8.70 -8.50 5.22
N LEU A 17 9.36 -7.34 5.29
CA LEU A 17 8.99 -6.16 4.53
C LEU A 17 9.38 -6.39 3.07
N ASN A 18 8.54 -7.12 2.33
CA ASN A 18 8.79 -7.45 0.93
C ASN A 18 8.50 -6.24 0.05
N MET A 19 9.46 -5.85 -0.77
CA MET A 19 9.30 -4.75 -1.71
C MET A 19 8.46 -5.19 -2.92
N VAL A 20 7.39 -4.46 -3.22
CA VAL A 20 6.42 -4.75 -4.29
C VAL A 20 6.34 -3.64 -5.36
N ILE A 21 7.39 -2.83 -5.46
CA ILE A 21 7.46 -1.67 -6.36
C ILE A 21 7.13 -2.01 -7.82
N LYS A 22 7.54 -3.19 -8.30
CA LYS A 22 7.22 -3.68 -9.64
C LYS A 22 5.71 -3.70 -9.92
N THR A 23 4.95 -4.26 -8.99
CA THR A 23 3.51 -4.46 -9.15
C THR A 23 2.78 -3.13 -9.01
N ILE A 24 3.14 -2.33 -8.00
CA ILE A 24 2.50 -1.04 -7.75
C ILE A 24 2.80 -0.04 -8.87
N LEU A 25 4.04 0.04 -9.33
CA LEU A 25 4.42 0.94 -10.41
C LEU A 25 3.71 0.59 -11.73
N LYS A 26 3.62 -0.70 -12.09
CA LYS A 26 2.84 -1.14 -13.26
C LYS A 26 1.38 -0.74 -13.17
N LYS A 27 0.78 -0.93 -11.99
CA LYS A 27 -0.61 -0.54 -11.73
C LYS A 27 -0.81 0.97 -11.93
N LEU A 28 0.00 1.80 -11.27
CA LEU A 28 -0.12 3.26 -11.33
C LEU A 28 0.08 3.82 -12.74
N ILE A 29 1.03 3.27 -13.51
CA ILE A 29 1.27 3.68 -14.90
C ILE A 29 0.03 3.39 -15.76
N LYS A 30 -0.59 2.21 -15.58
CA LYS A 30 -1.81 1.83 -16.32
C LYS A 30 -3.00 2.70 -15.92
N GLU A 31 -3.21 2.92 -14.62
CA GLU A 31 -4.32 3.74 -14.10
C GLU A 31 -4.26 5.18 -14.57
N LYS A 32 -3.05 5.77 -14.61
CA LYS A 32 -2.85 7.15 -15.08
C LYS A 32 -2.62 7.28 -16.59
N GLY A 33 -2.69 6.18 -17.36
CA GLY A 33 -2.48 6.19 -18.82
C GLY A 33 -1.09 6.70 -19.24
N LEU A 34 -0.09 6.51 -18.39
CA LEU A 34 1.26 7.02 -18.60
C LEU A 34 2.12 6.05 -19.41
N THR A 35 3.17 6.58 -20.02
CA THR A 35 4.27 5.76 -20.57
C THR A 35 5.50 5.89 -19.68
N ILE A 36 6.35 4.86 -19.66
CA ILE A 36 7.62 4.88 -18.92
C ILE A 36 8.53 6.03 -19.40
N THR A 37 8.49 6.35 -20.69
CA THR A 37 9.24 7.47 -21.27
C THR A 37 8.76 8.82 -20.74
N ASN A 38 7.45 9.01 -20.61
CA ASN A 38 6.88 10.23 -20.02
C ASN A 38 7.26 10.34 -18.54
N LEU A 39 7.17 9.23 -17.80
CA LEU A 39 7.55 9.16 -16.39
C LEU A 39 9.04 9.52 -16.20
N SER A 40 9.92 8.99 -17.04
CA SER A 40 11.36 9.28 -17.02
C SER A 40 11.64 10.77 -17.23
N ARG A 41 11.00 11.40 -18.22
CA ARG A 41 11.17 12.83 -18.50
C ARG A 41 10.66 13.71 -17.35
N ALA A 42 9.50 13.38 -16.79
CA ALA A 42 8.89 14.19 -15.73
C ALA A 42 9.67 14.09 -14.41
N THR A 43 10.11 12.89 -14.04
CA THR A 43 10.77 12.61 -12.76
C THR A 43 12.28 12.78 -12.82
N LYS A 44 12.85 12.96 -14.02
CA LYS A 44 14.30 12.96 -14.30
C LYS A 44 15.00 11.67 -13.86
N VAL A 45 14.25 10.59 -13.67
CA VAL A 45 14.80 9.26 -13.37
C VAL A 45 15.18 8.57 -14.68
N PRO A 46 16.40 8.00 -14.80
CA PRO A 46 16.83 7.31 -16.01
C PRO A 46 15.87 6.19 -16.42
N LEU A 47 15.61 6.08 -17.72
CA LEU A 47 14.68 5.09 -18.27
C LEU A 47 15.08 3.65 -17.87
N GLN A 48 16.38 3.37 -17.90
CA GLN A 48 16.95 2.08 -17.50
C GLN A 48 16.62 1.74 -16.04
N THR A 49 16.67 2.74 -15.15
CA THR A 49 16.32 2.56 -13.73
C THR A 49 14.84 2.19 -13.58
N LEU A 50 13.94 2.91 -14.26
CA LEU A 50 12.51 2.61 -14.22
C LEU A 50 12.19 1.22 -14.80
N HIS A 51 12.83 0.84 -15.91
CA HIS A 51 12.71 -0.52 -16.46
C HIS A 51 13.24 -1.58 -15.49
N GLY A 52 14.33 -1.31 -14.78
CA GLY A 52 14.83 -2.17 -13.71
C GLY A 52 13.75 -2.44 -12.65
N TRP A 53 13.08 -1.38 -12.16
CA TRP A 53 12.01 -1.52 -11.18
C TRP A 53 10.81 -2.31 -11.72
N LEU A 54 10.44 -2.10 -12.99
CA LEU A 54 9.39 -2.88 -13.65
C LEU A 54 9.74 -4.36 -13.88
N ASN A 55 11.02 -4.68 -13.89
CA ASN A 55 11.51 -6.06 -14.01
C ASN A 55 11.67 -6.73 -12.64
N GLY A 56 11.76 -5.95 -11.56
CA GLY A 56 11.85 -6.44 -10.18
C GLY A 56 13.18 -6.11 -9.50
N SER A 57 14.01 -5.26 -10.10
CA SER A 57 15.20 -4.73 -9.43
C SER A 57 14.78 -3.74 -8.35
N GLU A 58 15.37 -3.88 -7.17
CA GLU A 58 15.14 -2.94 -6.08
C GLU A 58 15.78 -1.56 -6.35
N PRO A 59 15.10 -0.47 -5.99
CA PRO A 59 15.63 0.87 -6.12
C PRO A 59 16.79 1.09 -5.12
N LYS A 60 17.96 1.44 -5.66
CA LYS A 60 19.14 1.77 -4.86
C LYS A 60 19.17 3.22 -4.38
N ASN A 61 18.34 4.08 -4.98
CA ASN A 61 18.34 5.52 -4.72
C ASN A 61 16.95 6.00 -4.30
N LEU A 62 16.78 6.24 -3.00
CA LEU A 62 15.51 6.71 -2.43
C LEU A 62 15.06 8.08 -2.97
N ARG A 63 15.99 8.96 -3.39
CA ARG A 63 15.62 10.26 -3.97
C ARG A 63 14.87 10.09 -5.29
N GLN A 64 15.26 9.10 -6.09
CA GLN A 64 14.59 8.77 -7.35
C GLN A 64 13.22 8.16 -7.09
N VAL A 65 13.11 7.28 -6.09
CA VAL A 65 11.82 6.70 -5.66
C VAL A 65 10.87 7.81 -5.21
N LYS A 66 11.36 8.74 -4.38
CA LYS A 66 10.57 9.88 -3.91
C LYS A 66 10.09 10.76 -5.07
N ALA A 67 10.96 11.09 -6.02
CA ALA A 67 10.57 11.87 -7.19
C ALA A 67 9.46 11.19 -8.02
N VAL A 68 9.51 9.87 -8.15
CA VAL A 68 8.47 9.09 -8.85
C VAL A 68 7.18 9.01 -8.03
N ALA A 69 7.28 8.82 -6.71
CA ALA A 69 6.13 8.82 -5.81
C ALA A 69 5.38 10.16 -5.84
N ASP A 70 6.12 11.27 -5.78
CA ASP A 70 5.57 12.63 -5.85
C ASP A 70 4.86 12.90 -7.17
N TYR A 71 5.49 12.53 -8.29
CA TYR A 71 4.85 12.68 -9.60
C TYR A 71 3.58 11.83 -9.77
N LEU A 72 3.56 10.65 -9.13
CA LEU A 72 2.39 9.77 -9.13
C LEU A 72 1.36 10.12 -8.04
N GLU A 73 1.64 11.13 -7.21
CA GLU A 73 0.79 11.58 -6.09
C GLU A 73 0.47 10.45 -5.12
N VAL A 74 1.48 9.64 -4.79
CA VAL A 74 1.37 8.54 -3.82
C VAL A 74 2.49 8.60 -2.79
N ASP A 75 2.27 7.95 -1.65
CA ASP A 75 3.31 7.81 -0.64
C ASP A 75 4.42 6.87 -1.09
N LEU A 76 5.64 7.14 -0.58
CA LEU A 76 6.79 6.29 -0.83
C LEU A 76 6.55 4.86 -0.32
N ASP A 77 5.93 4.72 0.85
CA ASP A 77 5.60 3.42 1.44
C ASP A 77 4.59 2.64 0.58
N TYR A 78 3.61 3.35 0.01
CA TYR A 78 2.66 2.73 -0.91
C TYR A 78 3.34 2.29 -2.19
N LEU A 79 4.19 3.15 -2.78
CA LEU A 79 4.93 2.82 -3.99
C LEU A 79 5.86 1.62 -3.79
N CYS A 80 6.59 1.56 -2.67
CA CYS A 80 7.58 0.53 -2.41
C CYS A 80 6.99 -0.77 -1.87
N PHE A 81 6.04 -0.68 -0.93
CA PHE A 81 5.57 -1.80 -0.12
C PHE A 81 4.07 -2.05 -0.26
N GLY A 82 3.34 -1.22 -1.01
CA GLY A 82 1.87 -1.31 -1.10
C GLY A 82 1.16 -0.93 0.19
N ILE A 83 1.88 -0.35 1.16
CA ILE A 83 1.34 0.04 2.45
C ILE A 83 0.69 1.41 2.31
N LYS A 84 -0.63 1.48 2.49
CA LYS A 84 -1.35 2.75 2.52
C LYS A 84 -1.07 3.51 3.81
N PRO A 85 -1.06 4.85 3.79
CA PRO A 85 -0.86 5.65 5.00
C PRO A 85 -1.93 5.35 6.06
N ILE A 86 -1.53 5.44 7.33
CA ILE A 86 -2.37 5.09 8.50
C ILE A 86 -3.66 5.92 8.51
N GLU A 87 -3.64 7.15 8.01
CA GLU A 87 -4.82 8.01 7.94
C GLU A 87 -5.90 7.46 7.01
N GLN A 88 -5.52 6.84 5.88
CA GLN A 88 -6.47 6.12 5.02
C GLN A 88 -6.94 4.81 5.65
N ARG A 89 -6.13 4.21 6.54
CA ARG A 89 -6.51 3.00 7.31
C ARG A 89 -7.63 3.28 8.31
N ASN A 90 -7.81 4.54 8.71
CA ASN A 90 -8.89 5.01 9.57
C ASN A 90 -10.12 5.49 8.80
N GLN A 91 -10.03 5.66 7.47
CA GLN A 91 -11.15 5.95 6.57
C GLN A 91 -11.70 4.65 5.95
N ARG A 92 -11.85 3.60 6.76
CA ARG A 92 -12.55 2.40 6.29
C ARG A 92 -14.00 2.78 6.03
N THR A 93 -14.44 2.53 4.81
CA THR A 93 -15.82 2.72 4.40
C THR A 93 -16.65 1.52 4.83
N ILE A 94 -17.98 1.68 4.85
CA ILE A 94 -18.90 0.57 5.13
C ILE A 94 -18.67 -0.58 4.13
N GLN A 95 -18.27 -0.27 2.89
CA GLN A 95 -17.92 -1.26 1.86
C GLN A 95 -16.79 -2.20 2.29
N ASP A 96 -15.79 -1.69 3.02
CA ASP A 96 -14.62 -2.48 3.45
C ASP A 96 -14.98 -3.57 4.49
N PHE A 97 -16.18 -3.51 5.08
CA PHE A 97 -16.67 -4.44 6.10
C PHE A 97 -17.88 -5.26 5.64
N GLN A 98 -18.20 -5.28 4.34
CA GLN A 98 -19.41 -5.96 3.84
C GLN A 98 -19.53 -7.41 4.33
N GLU A 99 -18.43 -8.16 4.37
CA GLU A 99 -18.45 -9.56 4.81
C GLU A 99 -18.81 -9.69 6.30
N GLU A 100 -18.20 -8.87 7.17
CA GLU A 100 -18.46 -8.85 8.61
C GLU A 100 -19.89 -8.38 8.93
N ILE A 101 -20.35 -7.35 8.21
CA ILE A 101 -21.71 -6.81 8.31
C ILE A 101 -22.73 -7.88 7.90
N ASN A 102 -22.49 -8.56 6.76
CA ASN A 102 -23.38 -9.63 6.27
C ASN A 102 -23.38 -10.85 7.20
N ALA A 103 -22.26 -11.09 7.90
CA ALA A 103 -22.16 -12.11 8.94
C ALA A 103 -22.82 -11.70 10.28
N GLY A 104 -23.32 -10.46 10.39
CA GLY A 104 -24.02 -9.96 11.57
C GLY A 104 -23.11 -9.53 12.72
N ILE A 105 -21.81 -9.31 12.48
CA ILE A 105 -20.83 -8.94 13.50
C ILE A 105 -20.49 -7.47 13.34
N PHE A 106 -21.05 -6.60 14.19
CA PHE A 106 -20.73 -5.18 14.18
C PHE A 106 -20.82 -4.51 15.55
N GLU A 107 -19.90 -3.57 15.80
CA GLU A 107 -19.93 -2.61 16.91
C GLU A 107 -19.97 -1.19 16.31
N VAL A 108 -20.87 -0.34 16.81
CA VAL A 108 -21.07 1.01 16.27
C VAL A 108 -20.89 2.07 17.35
N VAL A 109 -20.04 3.06 17.07
CA VAL A 109 -19.84 4.23 17.94
C VAL A 109 -20.32 5.49 17.23
N LEU A 110 -21.51 5.98 17.62
CA LEU A 110 -22.07 7.22 17.08
C LEU A 110 -21.57 8.42 17.90
N ARG A 111 -20.96 9.40 17.22
CA ARG A 111 -20.54 10.67 17.84
C ARG A 111 -21.29 11.83 17.20
N ARG A 112 -21.88 12.69 18.04
CA ARG A 112 -22.52 13.92 17.58
C ARG A 112 -21.46 14.87 17.02
N VAL A 113 -21.63 15.31 15.77
CA VAL A 113 -20.80 16.35 15.18
C VAL A 113 -21.30 17.71 15.65
N LYS A 114 -20.40 18.54 16.18
CA LYS A 114 -20.69 19.96 16.40
C LYS A 114 -20.50 20.68 15.05
N LYS A 115 -21.58 21.31 14.56
CA LYS A 115 -21.52 22.25 13.43
C LYS A 115 -20.88 23.57 13.89
#